data_AF-A0AAQ4PXY7-F1
#
_entry.id   AF-A0AAQ4PXY7-F1
#
_cell.length_a   1.000
_cell.length_b   1.000
_cell.length_c   1.000
_cell.angle_alpha   90.00
_cell.angle_beta   90.00
_cell.angle_gamma   90.00
#
_symmetry.space_group_name_H-M   'P 1'
#
loop_
_entity.id
_entity.type
_entity.pdbx_description
1 polymer ?
#
loop_
_entity_poly.entity_id
_entity_poly.type
_entity_poly.pdbx_seq_one_letter_code
_entity_poly.pdbx_strand_id
1 'polypeptide(L)'
;MQKKRVAKVKRAKAGKGKKDGKQETKAVKESDVEKAKAAAALWELRLRVTDTSLVEYREASRRLARANEELTDRLYRAEQDAIDITGFLSRQDAAKEKKINVLQKSLKAQEELARKEQKKVVEDYTKQINEMKELFTKKSSDFDMIQDGMKTIKEFQKRKSQMEQELIDIRENMDAADKDHREKLNILEQNFFLEKIRLEREAEKTIALVEEKAHVEAIVQLDDASRSVFKENVRLNEALKYHIKESELLQMLANSMEKEKASLALDKNTLELMVKKNAAQMQAQNQELSKLRAKVTYLEQALELKEEGPGRGGEKEKTLVSIPAGQVELEELRRVLSMRERELGNVKRLASGIVQQRTEMERFFHEALAQVKEEITATRSQYKKEALQAYHRRLREATAGKQKFPPIRTFRKGPHSTNSVYSDMEAAARWTHQPGSQVEVTDLTWEQKEQVLRLLFAKMNGQKERKASRHPASPASSEMKKLIDSDAAGSMMTRKALQPSGSSASIPARLPVAQSMAASGGVEDWHVRRQRQQTVQTRFIPQMSFPQNRAVFLWSGKKKKKKYTPLNGFL
;
A
#
# COMPACT_ATOMS: atom_id res chain seq x y z
N MET A 1 -99.52 23.76 21.66
CA MET A 1 -100.72 22.89 21.53
C MET A 1 -101.92 23.66 22.10
N GLN A 2 -102.88 24.12 21.28
CA GLN A 2 -104.16 23.45 20.92
C GLN A 2 -105.10 23.25 22.14
N LYS A 3 -106.22 24.02 22.26
CA LYS A 3 -107.62 23.76 21.77
C LYS A 3 -108.33 22.65 22.60
N LYS A 4 -109.61 22.71 23.04
CA LYS A 4 -110.83 23.55 22.75
C LYS A 4 -111.79 23.47 24.00
N ARG A 5 -112.59 24.51 24.37
CA ARG A 5 -114.08 24.69 24.22
C ARG A 5 -115.00 23.54 24.76
N VAL A 6 -116.25 23.68 25.26
CA VAL A 6 -117.27 24.74 25.62
C VAL A 6 -118.42 23.99 26.38
N ALA A 7 -119.38 24.48 27.20
CA ALA A 7 -120.15 25.75 27.43
C ALA A 7 -120.35 26.01 28.96
N LYS A 8 -120.96 27.07 29.55
CA LYS A 8 -121.75 28.27 29.13
C LYS A 8 -123.31 28.17 29.05
N VAL A 9 -124.02 28.36 30.19
CA VAL A 9 -125.37 29.02 30.26
C VAL A 9 -125.40 30.08 31.39
N LYS A 10 -125.93 31.28 31.09
CA LYS A 10 -126.44 32.27 32.06
C LYS A 10 -127.91 32.55 31.71
N ARG A 11 -128.75 32.85 32.70
CA ARG A 11 -130.00 33.60 32.49
C ARG A 11 -130.31 34.48 33.70
N ALA A 12 -130.98 35.61 33.45
CA ALA A 12 -131.41 36.58 34.44
C ALA A 12 -132.60 37.38 33.88
N LYS A 13 -133.27 38.15 34.75
CA LYS A 13 -134.01 39.43 34.52
C LYS A 13 -135.47 39.41 35.02
N ALA A 14 -135.81 40.46 35.78
CA ALA A 14 -137.14 40.89 36.25
C ALA A 14 -137.94 39.92 37.17
N GLY A 15 -138.89 40.36 38.00
CA GLY A 15 -139.14 41.73 38.49
C GLY A 15 -140.60 42.25 38.40
N LYS A 16 -141.09 42.82 39.53
CA LYS A 16 -142.14 43.86 39.64
C LYS A 16 -143.65 43.48 39.54
N GLY A 17 -144.15 42.80 40.58
CA GLY A 17 -145.15 43.36 41.54
C GLY A 17 -146.66 43.50 41.22
N LYS A 18 -147.44 43.78 42.29
CA LYS A 18 -148.91 44.06 42.37
C LYS A 18 -149.84 42.86 42.05
N LYS A 19 -151.08 42.75 42.56
CA LYS A 19 -152.01 43.74 43.16
C LYS A 19 -153.03 43.13 44.17
N ASP A 20 -153.56 43.98 45.04
CA ASP A 20 -154.75 43.99 45.93
C ASP A 20 -155.96 43.05 45.66
N GLY A 21 -156.70 42.72 46.73
CA GLY A 21 -158.08 42.15 46.73
C GLY A 21 -158.30 41.12 47.86
N LYS A 22 -158.82 41.44 49.05
CA LYS A 22 -160.14 41.94 49.46
C LYS A 22 -161.30 40.93 49.31
N GLN A 23 -161.63 40.25 50.40
CA GLN A 23 -163.02 39.88 50.70
C GLN A 23 -163.24 39.80 52.22
N GLU A 24 -164.36 40.35 52.68
CA GLU A 24 -164.84 40.26 54.06
C GLU A 24 -166.07 39.31 54.11
N THR A 25 -166.69 39.20 55.30
CA THR A 25 -167.80 38.32 55.68
C THR A 25 -167.39 36.86 55.94
N LYS A 26 -167.94 36.18 56.95
CA LYS A 26 -168.98 36.57 57.93
C LYS A 26 -168.66 35.95 59.30
N ALA A 27 -169.06 36.62 60.38
CA ALA A 27 -168.69 36.19 61.73
C ALA A 27 -169.41 34.90 62.17
N VAL A 28 -168.61 33.90 62.56
CA VAL A 28 -169.00 32.80 63.46
C VAL A 28 -168.05 32.88 64.67
N LYS A 29 -168.56 32.57 65.88
CA LYS A 29 -167.88 32.87 67.15
C LYS A 29 -166.82 31.82 67.53
N GLU A 30 -165.73 31.75 66.78
CA GLU A 30 -164.50 31.11 67.27
C GLU A 30 -163.84 32.01 68.34
N SER A 31 -163.59 31.43 69.51
CA SER A 31 -163.08 32.19 70.66
C SER A 31 -161.61 32.58 70.50
N ASP A 32 -161.17 33.66 71.12
CA ASP A 32 -159.77 34.12 71.02
C ASP A 32 -158.75 33.09 71.56
N VAL A 33 -159.24 32.13 72.38
CA VAL A 33 -158.50 30.93 72.81
C VAL A 33 -157.96 30.11 71.63
N GLU A 34 -158.68 30.03 70.52
CA GLU A 34 -158.32 29.18 69.38
C GLU A 34 -157.29 29.86 68.46
N LYS A 35 -157.40 31.19 68.30
CA LYS A 35 -156.34 32.01 67.68
C LYS A 35 -155.07 32.00 68.53
N ALA A 36 -155.20 32.06 69.86
CA ALA A 36 -154.09 31.92 70.79
C ALA A 36 -153.42 30.53 70.69
N LYS A 37 -154.21 29.44 70.61
CA LYS A 37 -153.69 28.08 70.35
C LYS A 37 -152.96 27.97 69.01
N ALA A 38 -153.52 28.53 67.93
CA ALA A 38 -152.88 28.52 66.61
C ALA A 38 -151.56 29.33 66.60
N ALA A 39 -151.54 30.49 67.26
CA ALA A 39 -150.33 31.28 67.46
C ALA A 39 -149.28 30.53 68.30
N ALA A 40 -149.70 29.89 69.40
CA ALA A 40 -148.83 29.07 70.24
C ALA A 40 -148.22 27.89 69.45
N ALA A 41 -149.02 27.17 68.66
CA ALA A 41 -148.55 26.07 67.81
C ALA A 41 -147.56 26.55 66.73
N LEU A 42 -147.74 27.76 66.18
CA LEU A 42 -146.78 28.37 65.26
C LEU A 42 -145.47 28.77 65.97
N TRP A 43 -145.54 29.28 67.21
CA TRP A 43 -144.36 29.56 68.02
C TRP A 43 -143.64 28.28 68.46
N GLU A 44 -144.35 27.21 68.82
CA GLU A 44 -143.78 25.88 69.08
C GLU A 44 -143.10 25.30 67.85
N LEU A 45 -143.73 25.34 66.67
CA LEU A 45 -143.12 24.85 65.44
C LEU A 45 -141.86 25.66 65.10
N ARG A 46 -141.92 26.99 65.27
CA ARG A 46 -140.76 27.87 65.08
C ARG A 46 -139.64 27.57 66.09
N LEU A 47 -139.99 27.31 67.35
CA LEU A 47 -139.05 26.92 68.40
C LEU A 47 -138.36 25.59 68.05
N ARG A 48 -139.13 24.55 67.66
CA ARG A 48 -138.60 23.26 67.22
C ARG A 48 -137.70 23.38 65.99
N VAL A 49 -138.01 24.27 65.05
CA VAL A 49 -137.15 24.57 63.89
C VAL A 49 -135.86 25.29 64.32
N THR A 50 -135.93 26.24 65.27
CA THR A 50 -134.71 26.84 65.81
C THR A 50 -133.87 25.85 66.62
N ASP A 51 -134.49 24.98 67.44
CA ASP A 51 -133.81 23.98 68.25
C ASP A 51 -133.10 22.93 67.40
N THR A 52 -133.78 22.41 66.36
CA THR A 52 -133.16 21.48 65.39
C THR A 52 -132.00 22.14 64.66
N SER A 53 -132.17 23.37 64.14
CA SER A 53 -131.05 24.09 63.52
C SER A 53 -129.88 24.33 64.50
N LEU A 54 -130.17 24.58 65.78
CA LEU A 54 -129.19 24.82 66.83
C LEU A 54 -128.47 23.53 67.26
N VAL A 55 -129.14 22.37 67.18
CA VAL A 55 -128.50 21.04 67.28
C VAL A 55 -127.60 20.79 66.06
N GLU A 56 -128.10 21.03 64.84
CA GLU A 56 -127.31 20.91 63.60
C GLU A 56 -126.06 21.79 63.61
N TYR A 57 -126.16 23.05 64.06
CA TYR A 57 -125.03 23.95 64.24
C TYR A 57 -124.05 23.44 65.31
N ARG A 58 -124.54 22.95 66.46
CA ARG A 58 -123.68 22.33 67.49
C ARG A 58 -122.95 21.10 66.94
N GLU A 59 -123.60 20.28 66.13
CA GLU A 59 -122.99 19.11 65.50
C GLU A 59 -122.06 19.46 64.34
N ALA A 60 -122.33 20.54 63.59
CA ALA A 60 -121.40 21.08 62.60
C ALA A 60 -120.13 21.61 63.30
N SER A 61 -120.27 22.38 64.38
CA SER A 61 -119.13 22.85 65.19
C SER A 61 -118.34 21.70 65.81
N ARG A 62 -118.99 20.64 66.31
CA ARG A 62 -118.31 19.42 66.79
C ARG A 62 -117.56 18.68 65.68
N ARG A 63 -118.14 18.59 64.48
CA ARG A 63 -117.48 17.99 63.30
C ARG A 63 -116.29 18.82 62.83
N LEU A 64 -116.41 20.14 62.83
CA LEU A 64 -115.32 21.07 62.51
C LEU A 64 -114.21 21.03 63.57
N ALA A 65 -114.54 20.92 64.86
CA ALA A 65 -113.56 20.75 65.92
C ALA A 65 -112.73 19.46 65.71
N ARG A 66 -113.39 18.31 65.53
CA ARG A 66 -112.70 17.04 65.23
C ARG A 66 -111.88 17.09 63.94
N ALA A 67 -112.40 17.70 62.88
CA ALA A 67 -111.66 17.86 61.64
C ALA A 67 -110.43 18.77 61.80
N ASN A 68 -110.51 19.82 62.63
CA ASN A 68 -109.37 20.66 62.98
C ASN A 68 -108.35 19.89 63.84
N GLU A 69 -108.80 19.14 64.85
CA GLU A 69 -107.96 18.26 65.68
C GLU A 69 -107.19 17.25 64.80
N GLU A 70 -107.89 16.54 63.90
CA GLU A 70 -107.28 15.62 62.93
C GLU A 70 -106.29 16.32 61.98
N LEU A 71 -106.56 17.56 61.57
CA LEU A 71 -105.65 18.34 60.73
C LEU A 71 -104.42 18.81 61.50
N THR A 72 -104.55 19.25 62.75
CA THR A 72 -103.39 19.59 63.60
C THR A 72 -102.53 18.37 63.91
N ASP A 73 -103.13 17.20 64.14
CA ASP A 73 -102.42 15.93 64.33
C ASP A 73 -101.63 15.53 63.08
N ARG A 74 -102.21 15.70 61.89
CA ARG A 74 -101.54 15.42 60.60
C ARG A 74 -100.42 16.42 60.30
N LEU A 75 -100.63 17.71 60.60
CA LEU A 75 -99.60 18.74 60.46
C LEU A 75 -98.43 18.47 61.40
N TYR A 76 -98.67 18.23 62.69
CA TYR A 76 -97.62 17.94 63.66
C TYR A 76 -96.79 16.70 63.31
N ARG A 77 -97.42 15.63 62.83
CA ARG A 77 -96.71 14.44 62.33
C ARG A 77 -95.87 14.75 61.09
N ALA A 78 -96.42 15.48 60.12
CA ALA A 78 -95.69 15.88 58.92
C ALA A 78 -94.53 16.85 59.21
N GLU A 79 -94.66 17.72 60.21
CA GLU A 79 -93.60 18.58 60.72
C GLU A 79 -92.49 17.75 61.39
N GLN A 80 -92.84 16.78 62.24
CA GLN A 80 -91.87 15.87 62.85
C GLN A 80 -91.13 15.02 61.81
N ASP A 81 -91.86 14.40 60.87
CA ASP A 81 -91.27 13.65 59.75
C ASP A 81 -90.32 14.53 58.92
N ALA A 82 -90.71 15.78 58.64
CA ALA A 82 -89.87 16.75 57.92
C ALA A 82 -88.61 17.15 58.73
N ILE A 83 -88.71 17.30 60.05
CA ILE A 83 -87.57 17.56 60.95
C ILE A 83 -86.60 16.38 60.92
N ASP A 84 -87.08 15.14 61.05
CA ASP A 84 -86.22 13.95 61.08
C ASP A 84 -85.56 13.67 59.73
N ILE A 85 -86.29 13.84 58.61
CA ILE A 85 -85.71 13.76 57.25
C ILE A 85 -84.66 14.86 57.05
N THR A 86 -84.95 16.11 57.43
CA THR A 86 -83.99 17.23 57.31
C THR A 86 -82.76 17.01 58.20
N GLY A 87 -82.95 16.48 59.40
CA GLY A 87 -81.88 16.12 60.34
C GLY A 87 -80.99 15.00 59.79
N PHE A 88 -81.57 13.98 59.16
CA PHE A 88 -80.81 12.92 58.50
C PHE A 88 -80.00 13.46 57.31
N LEU A 89 -80.63 14.24 56.42
CA LEU A 89 -79.96 14.85 55.26
C LEU A 89 -78.81 15.78 55.69
N SER A 90 -79.05 16.67 56.65
CA SER A 90 -78.05 17.58 57.21
C SER A 90 -76.84 16.83 57.80
N ARG A 91 -77.07 15.74 58.55
CA ARG A 91 -75.99 14.86 59.04
C ARG A 91 -75.23 14.19 57.89
N GLN A 92 -75.93 13.75 56.84
CA GLN A 92 -75.32 13.13 55.67
C GLN A 92 -74.47 14.12 54.88
N ASP A 93 -74.95 15.35 54.69
CA ASP A 93 -74.23 16.41 53.96
C ASP A 93 -73.03 16.92 54.74
N ALA A 94 -73.15 17.12 56.06
CA ALA A 94 -71.99 17.41 56.91
C ALA A 94 -70.93 16.29 56.89
N ALA A 95 -71.34 15.03 56.70
CA ALA A 95 -70.40 13.91 56.52
C ALA A 95 -69.75 13.91 55.12
N LYS A 96 -70.51 14.20 54.05
CA LYS A 96 -69.98 14.39 52.69
C LYS A 96 -68.99 15.55 52.66
N GLU A 97 -69.33 16.68 53.28
CA GLU A 97 -68.50 17.89 53.33
C GLU A 97 -67.20 17.67 54.12
N LYS A 98 -67.25 16.95 55.25
CA LYS A 98 -66.03 16.49 55.94
C LYS A 98 -65.15 15.63 55.02
N LYS A 99 -65.74 14.70 54.26
CA LYS A 99 -65.01 13.85 53.30
C LYS A 99 -64.42 14.67 52.14
N ILE A 100 -65.16 15.63 51.60
CA ILE A 100 -64.69 16.57 50.56
C ILE A 100 -63.50 17.38 51.08
N ASN A 101 -63.59 17.94 52.29
CA ASN A 101 -62.50 18.70 52.91
C ASN A 101 -61.23 17.85 53.14
N VAL A 102 -61.36 16.57 53.53
CA VAL A 102 -60.23 15.65 53.65
C VAL A 102 -59.63 15.34 52.27
N LEU A 103 -60.44 15.04 51.26
CA LEU A 103 -59.98 14.76 49.90
C LEU A 103 -59.30 15.97 49.25
N GLN A 104 -59.83 17.19 49.44
CA GLN A 104 -59.22 18.42 48.96
C GLN A 104 -57.86 18.70 49.63
N LYS A 105 -57.73 18.44 50.94
CA LYS A 105 -56.44 18.55 51.66
C LYS A 105 -55.44 17.52 51.14
N SER A 106 -55.87 16.27 50.94
CA SER A 106 -55.01 15.21 50.41
C SER A 106 -54.55 15.48 48.97
N LEU A 107 -55.45 15.99 48.12
CA LEU A 107 -55.13 16.37 46.74
C LEU A 107 -54.08 17.48 46.70
N LYS A 108 -54.27 18.55 47.50
CA LYS A 108 -53.29 19.65 47.61
C LYS A 108 -51.93 19.17 48.10
N ALA A 109 -51.89 18.29 49.10
CA ALA A 109 -50.64 17.69 49.59
C ALA A 109 -49.94 16.83 48.52
N GLN A 110 -50.70 16.05 47.75
CA GLN A 110 -50.16 15.24 46.65
C GLN A 110 -49.66 16.10 45.48
N GLU A 111 -50.39 17.17 45.11
CA GLU A 111 -49.92 18.16 44.14
C GLU A 111 -48.63 18.85 44.58
N GLU A 112 -48.51 19.19 45.87
CA GLU A 112 -47.28 19.78 46.42
C GLU A 112 -46.09 18.82 46.37
N LEU A 113 -46.31 17.54 46.69
CA LEU A 113 -45.26 16.51 46.59
C LEU A 113 -44.82 16.32 45.14
N ALA A 114 -45.76 16.15 44.21
CA ALA A 114 -45.48 16.04 42.78
C ALA A 114 -44.73 17.27 42.23
N ARG A 115 -45.10 18.50 42.66
CA ARG A 115 -44.36 19.73 42.30
C ARG A 115 -42.96 19.78 42.91
N LYS A 116 -42.75 19.24 44.11
CA LYS A 116 -41.41 19.16 44.75
C LYS A 116 -40.52 18.13 44.07
N GLU A 117 -41.08 16.99 43.67
CA GLU A 117 -40.38 15.95 42.90
C GLU A 117 -40.03 16.43 41.49
N GLN A 118 -40.99 17.05 40.78
CA GLN A 118 -40.76 17.64 39.46
C GLN A 118 -39.63 18.69 39.49
N LYS A 119 -39.59 19.55 40.53
CA LYS A 119 -38.50 20.52 40.71
C LYS A 119 -37.14 19.85 40.87
N LYS A 120 -37.01 18.87 41.78
CA LYS A 120 -35.76 18.11 41.97
C LYS A 120 -35.26 17.48 40.66
N VAL A 121 -36.16 16.81 39.92
CA VAL A 121 -35.82 16.17 38.64
C VAL A 121 -35.36 17.21 37.60
N VAL A 122 -36.01 18.38 37.52
CA VAL A 122 -35.58 19.48 36.65
C VAL A 122 -34.23 20.06 37.09
N GLU A 123 -34.01 20.26 38.39
CA GLU A 123 -32.75 20.75 38.95
C GLU A 123 -31.59 19.78 38.66
N ASP A 124 -31.78 18.47 38.84
CA ASP A 124 -30.74 17.45 38.64
C ASP A 124 -30.39 17.27 37.15
N TYR A 125 -31.38 17.25 36.25
CA TYR A 125 -31.08 17.30 34.81
C TYR A 125 -30.45 18.62 34.38
N THR A 126 -30.79 19.75 35.02
CA THR A 126 -30.14 21.05 34.72
C THR A 126 -28.67 21.05 35.14
N LYS A 127 -28.30 20.42 36.27
CA LYS A 127 -26.90 20.22 36.68
C LYS A 127 -26.16 19.38 35.64
N GLN A 128 -26.66 18.19 35.30
CA GLN A 128 -26.06 17.29 34.30
C GLN A 128 -25.88 17.97 32.93
N ILE A 129 -26.87 18.74 32.48
CA ILE A 129 -26.80 19.50 31.22
C ILE A 129 -25.70 20.57 31.28
N ASN A 130 -25.49 21.23 32.42
CA ASN A 130 -24.45 22.25 32.57
C ASN A 130 -23.05 21.64 32.73
N GLU A 131 -22.92 20.54 33.48
CA GLU A 131 -21.68 19.74 33.55
C GLU A 131 -21.26 19.25 32.17
N MET A 132 -22.19 18.71 31.37
CA MET A 132 -21.92 18.27 30.00
C MET A 132 -21.56 19.43 29.06
N LYS A 133 -22.18 20.62 29.21
CA LYS A 133 -21.77 21.83 28.48
C LYS A 133 -20.36 22.26 28.84
N GLU A 134 -19.99 22.26 30.13
CA GLU A 134 -18.64 22.59 30.57
C GLU A 134 -17.60 21.60 30.06
N LEU A 135 -17.90 20.30 30.08
CA LEU A 135 -17.02 19.29 29.50
C LEU A 135 -16.89 19.49 27.99
N PHE A 136 -17.96 19.87 27.30
CA PHE A 136 -17.92 20.18 25.86
C PHE A 136 -17.10 21.44 25.55
N THR A 137 -17.26 22.55 26.29
CA THR A 137 -16.46 23.76 26.05
C THR A 137 -14.99 23.55 26.35
N LYS A 138 -14.66 22.83 27.44
CA LYS A 138 -13.28 22.41 27.76
C LYS A 138 -12.69 21.56 26.62
N LYS A 139 -13.46 20.60 26.07
CA LYS A 139 -13.00 19.75 24.94
C LYS A 139 -12.94 20.48 23.60
N SER A 140 -13.75 21.50 23.36
CA SER A 140 -13.57 22.41 22.20
C SER A 140 -12.25 23.17 22.34
N SER A 141 -12.00 23.80 23.49
CA SER A 141 -10.75 24.53 23.73
C SER A 141 -9.51 23.63 23.61
N ASP A 142 -9.56 22.38 24.12
CA ASP A 142 -8.49 21.40 23.92
C ASP A 142 -8.25 21.14 22.42
N PHE A 143 -9.33 20.98 21.64
CA PHE A 143 -9.28 20.70 20.21
C PHE A 143 -8.73 21.89 19.42
N ASP A 144 -9.16 23.11 19.72
CA ASP A 144 -8.70 24.34 19.08
C ASP A 144 -7.19 24.55 19.32
N MET A 145 -6.70 24.33 20.55
CA MET A 145 -5.27 24.34 20.88
C MET A 145 -4.48 23.27 20.12
N ILE A 146 -5.02 22.06 19.97
CA ILE A 146 -4.38 20.99 19.18
C ILE A 146 -4.37 21.35 17.68
N GLN A 147 -5.42 21.99 17.17
CA GLN A 147 -5.50 22.43 15.78
C GLN A 147 -4.47 23.54 15.48
N ASP A 148 -4.25 24.48 16.40
CA ASP A 148 -3.22 25.52 16.24
C ASP A 148 -1.80 24.96 16.43
N GLY A 149 -1.62 23.98 17.32
CA GLY A 149 -0.40 23.17 17.38
C GLY A 149 -0.11 22.46 16.05
N MET A 150 -1.12 21.90 15.39
CA MET A 150 -0.97 21.27 14.07
C MET A 150 -0.65 22.29 12.96
N LYS A 151 -1.23 23.50 12.97
CA LYS A 151 -0.86 24.57 12.03
C LYS A 151 0.61 24.96 12.18
N THR A 152 1.05 25.25 13.40
CA THR A 152 2.43 25.68 13.69
C THR A 152 3.46 24.58 13.40
N ILE A 153 3.14 23.30 13.65
CA ILE A 153 3.97 22.17 13.23
C ILE A 153 4.09 22.09 11.69
N LYS A 154 3.00 22.27 10.93
CA LYS A 154 3.04 22.26 9.46
C LYS A 154 3.84 23.43 8.90
N GLU A 155 3.74 24.62 9.49
CA GLU A 155 4.60 25.75 9.14
C GLU A 155 6.08 25.46 9.44
N PHE A 156 6.39 24.86 10.58
CA PHE A 156 7.74 24.46 10.94
C PHE A 156 8.30 23.40 9.98
N GLN A 157 7.52 22.37 9.63
CA GLN A 157 7.89 21.37 8.62
C GLN A 157 8.20 22.04 7.26
N LYS A 158 7.37 22.99 6.82
CA LYS A 158 7.62 23.75 5.59
C LYS A 158 8.92 24.56 5.68
N ARG A 159 9.09 25.41 6.70
CA ARG A 159 10.32 26.20 6.90
C ARG A 159 11.57 25.32 6.99
N LYS A 160 11.48 24.16 7.65
CA LYS A 160 12.55 23.17 7.72
C LYS A 160 12.92 22.66 6.31
N SER A 161 11.95 22.25 5.50
CA SER A 161 12.21 21.76 4.14
C SER A 161 12.84 22.83 3.24
N GLN A 162 12.46 24.11 3.40
CA GLN A 162 13.07 25.23 2.67
C GLN A 162 14.53 25.42 3.08
N MET A 163 14.82 25.50 4.39
CA MET A 163 16.18 25.61 4.92
C MET A 163 17.05 24.39 4.57
N GLU A 164 16.49 23.18 4.54
CA GLU A 164 17.21 21.97 4.11
C GLU A 164 17.56 22.01 2.61
N GLN A 165 16.69 22.56 1.75
CA GLN A 165 16.98 22.80 0.35
C GLN A 165 18.03 23.91 0.17
N GLU A 166 17.88 25.06 0.83
CA GLU A 166 18.86 26.16 0.79
C GLU A 166 20.27 25.67 1.18
N LEU A 167 20.37 24.79 2.18
CA LEU A 167 21.64 24.16 2.57
C LEU A 167 22.16 23.13 1.55
N ILE A 168 21.31 22.52 0.72
CA ILE A 168 21.76 21.70 -0.42
C ILE A 168 22.27 22.61 -1.53
N ASP A 169 21.47 23.59 -1.94
CA ASP A 169 21.79 24.55 -3.00
C ASP A 169 23.13 25.28 -2.71
N ILE A 170 23.36 25.72 -1.47
CA ILE A 170 24.63 26.35 -1.07
C ILE A 170 25.83 25.39 -1.19
N ARG A 171 25.65 24.10 -0.87
CA ARG A 171 26.73 23.09 -1.02
C ARG A 171 27.00 22.75 -2.47
N GLU A 172 25.96 22.61 -3.30
CA GLU A 172 26.13 22.37 -4.74
C GLU A 172 26.80 23.56 -5.45
N ASN A 173 26.43 24.79 -5.08
CA ASN A 173 27.10 26.01 -5.56
C ASN A 173 28.57 26.11 -5.09
N MET A 174 28.88 25.71 -3.86
CA MET A 174 30.25 25.66 -3.34
C MET A 174 31.08 24.60 -4.07
N ASP A 175 30.55 23.37 -4.22
CA ASP A 175 31.21 22.28 -4.97
C ASP A 175 31.39 22.61 -6.45
N ALA A 176 30.48 23.39 -7.04
CA ALA A 176 30.61 23.94 -8.39
C ALA A 176 31.73 24.99 -8.47
N ALA A 177 31.71 26.00 -7.59
CA ALA A 177 32.75 27.03 -7.53
C ALA A 177 34.15 26.42 -7.32
N ASP A 178 34.29 25.44 -6.43
CA ASP A 178 35.54 24.73 -6.20
C ASP A 178 36.00 23.90 -7.42
N LYS A 179 35.08 23.33 -8.21
CA LYS A 179 35.43 22.68 -9.50
C LYS A 179 35.93 23.73 -10.50
N ASP A 180 35.16 24.80 -10.69
CA ASP A 180 35.50 25.96 -11.51
C ASP A 180 36.90 26.52 -11.18
N HIS A 181 37.21 26.66 -9.89
CA HIS A 181 38.52 27.14 -9.42
C HIS A 181 39.64 26.11 -9.68
N ARG A 182 39.39 24.81 -9.45
CA ARG A 182 40.36 23.74 -9.78
C ARG A 182 40.62 23.63 -11.29
N GLU A 183 39.61 23.77 -12.13
CA GLU A 183 39.77 23.77 -13.59
C GLU A 183 40.54 25.00 -14.08
N LYS A 184 40.25 26.20 -13.55
CA LYS A 184 41.01 27.42 -13.85
C LYS A 184 42.47 27.32 -13.39
N LEU A 185 42.74 26.72 -12.23
CA LEU A 185 44.11 26.41 -11.78
C LEU A 185 44.82 25.44 -12.72
N ASN A 186 44.20 24.32 -13.09
CA ASN A 186 44.77 23.34 -14.02
C ASN A 186 45.13 23.98 -15.38
N ILE A 187 44.28 24.86 -15.91
CA ILE A 187 44.53 25.59 -17.17
C ILE A 187 45.71 26.56 -17.02
N LEU A 188 45.77 27.30 -15.90
CA LEU A 188 46.90 28.20 -15.61
C LEU A 188 48.21 27.41 -15.45
N GLU A 189 48.22 26.31 -14.72
CA GLU A 189 49.38 25.42 -14.55
C GLU A 189 49.87 24.89 -15.90
N GLN A 190 48.97 24.39 -16.76
CA GLN A 190 49.33 23.93 -18.11
C GLN A 190 49.97 25.05 -18.95
N ASN A 191 49.41 26.27 -18.91
CA ASN A 191 49.98 27.43 -19.60
C ASN A 191 51.35 27.82 -19.02
N PHE A 192 51.52 27.80 -17.70
CA PHE A 192 52.81 28.04 -17.04
C PHE A 192 53.86 26.98 -17.40
N PHE A 193 53.50 25.69 -17.52
CA PHE A 193 54.42 24.64 -17.97
C PHE A 193 54.81 24.83 -19.44
N LEU A 194 53.86 25.14 -20.33
CA LEU A 194 54.15 25.38 -21.74
C LEU A 194 55.07 26.60 -21.94
N GLU A 195 54.79 27.70 -21.25
CA GLU A 195 55.59 28.93 -21.32
C GLU A 195 56.97 28.76 -20.65
N LYS A 196 57.05 28.04 -19.53
CA LYS A 196 58.32 27.66 -18.92
C LYS A 196 59.19 26.88 -19.92
N ILE A 197 58.64 25.86 -20.57
CA ILE A 197 59.38 25.04 -21.55
C ILE A 197 59.74 25.86 -22.81
N ARG A 198 58.95 26.89 -23.17
CA ARG A 198 59.32 27.85 -24.22
C ARG A 198 60.56 28.66 -23.83
N LEU A 199 60.54 29.25 -22.62
CA LEU A 199 61.63 30.07 -22.09
C LEU A 199 62.91 29.24 -21.84
N GLU A 200 62.80 28.01 -21.33
CA GLU A 200 63.93 27.07 -21.19
C GLU A 200 64.56 26.78 -22.56
N ARG A 201 63.76 26.44 -23.58
CA ARG A 201 64.25 26.23 -24.96
C ARG A 201 64.81 27.49 -25.63
N GLU A 202 64.51 28.68 -25.14
CA GLU A 202 65.09 29.94 -25.63
C GLU A 202 66.41 30.26 -24.91
N ALA A 203 66.51 29.97 -23.61
CA ALA A 203 67.76 30.03 -22.85
C ALA A 203 68.79 29.00 -23.32
N GLU A 204 68.38 27.75 -23.58
CA GLU A 204 69.24 26.71 -24.16
C GLU A 204 69.85 27.15 -25.50
N LYS A 205 69.06 27.80 -26.36
CA LYS A 205 69.53 28.33 -27.65
C LYS A 205 70.50 29.50 -27.49
N THR A 206 70.27 30.42 -26.56
CA THR A 206 71.19 31.55 -26.34
C THR A 206 72.50 31.08 -25.70
N ILE A 207 72.45 30.08 -24.81
CA ILE A 207 73.65 29.40 -24.28
C ILE A 207 74.43 28.74 -25.42
N ALA A 208 73.81 27.88 -26.22
CA ALA A 208 74.48 27.20 -27.34
C ALA A 208 75.10 28.17 -28.36
N LEU A 209 74.42 29.29 -28.66
CA LEU A 209 74.96 30.35 -29.54
C LEU A 209 76.11 31.15 -28.92
N VAL A 210 76.23 31.20 -27.59
CA VAL A 210 77.37 31.81 -26.89
C VAL A 210 78.53 30.81 -26.78
N GLU A 211 78.25 29.54 -26.50
CA GLU A 211 79.23 28.45 -26.51
C GLU A 211 79.87 28.28 -27.90
N GLU A 212 79.08 28.24 -28.98
CA GLU A 212 79.59 28.12 -30.35
C GLU A 212 80.47 29.32 -30.72
N LYS A 213 80.08 30.55 -30.35
CA LYS A 213 80.92 31.75 -30.54
C LYS A 213 82.22 31.67 -29.74
N ALA A 214 82.16 31.29 -28.47
CA ALA A 214 83.34 31.17 -27.62
C ALA A 214 84.29 30.06 -28.13
N HIS A 215 83.77 28.95 -28.65
CA HIS A 215 84.56 27.91 -29.29
C HIS A 215 85.23 28.39 -30.58
N VAL A 216 84.51 29.11 -31.46
CA VAL A 216 85.08 29.69 -32.68
C VAL A 216 86.15 30.73 -32.34
N GLU A 217 85.89 31.62 -31.38
CA GLU A 217 86.85 32.64 -30.95
C GLU A 217 88.11 32.01 -30.33
N ALA A 218 87.95 30.99 -29.47
CA ALA A 218 89.09 30.25 -28.92
C ALA A 218 89.94 29.59 -30.03
N ILE A 219 89.31 29.00 -31.06
CA ILE A 219 90.02 28.42 -32.21
C ILE A 219 90.75 29.51 -33.03
N VAL A 220 90.21 30.73 -33.10
CA VAL A 220 90.88 31.89 -33.74
C VAL A 220 92.03 32.45 -32.89
N GLN A 221 92.00 32.29 -31.57
CA GLN A 221 93.09 32.69 -30.67
C GLN A 221 94.24 31.65 -30.58
N LEU A 222 94.02 30.38 -30.98
CA LEU A 222 95.09 29.39 -31.13
C LEU A 222 96.10 29.77 -32.22
N ASP A 223 97.36 29.39 -32.06
CA ASP A 223 98.39 29.53 -33.10
C ASP A 223 98.14 28.60 -34.31
N ASP A 224 98.78 28.86 -35.44
CA ASP A 224 98.53 28.11 -36.68
C ASP A 224 98.94 26.62 -36.62
N ALA A 225 99.91 26.24 -35.79
CA ALA A 225 100.24 24.84 -35.60
C ALA A 225 99.13 24.14 -34.80
N SER A 226 98.69 24.74 -33.69
CA SER A 226 97.54 24.27 -32.90
C SER A 226 96.25 24.21 -33.73
N ARG A 227 95.97 25.22 -34.57
CA ARG A 227 94.81 25.22 -35.50
C ARG A 227 94.90 24.07 -36.52
N SER A 228 96.08 23.79 -37.06
CA SER A 228 96.30 22.69 -37.99
C SER A 228 96.08 21.33 -37.31
N VAL A 229 96.66 21.13 -36.13
CA VAL A 229 96.46 19.93 -35.30
C VAL A 229 94.98 19.76 -34.93
N PHE A 230 94.25 20.82 -34.61
CA PHE A 230 92.82 20.74 -34.28
C PHE A 230 91.97 20.29 -35.48
N LYS A 231 92.26 20.78 -36.70
CA LYS A 231 91.56 20.35 -37.92
C LYS A 231 91.77 18.86 -38.21
N GLU A 232 93.00 18.36 -38.09
CA GLU A 232 93.27 16.94 -38.27
C GLU A 232 92.68 16.11 -37.10
N ASN A 233 92.64 16.65 -35.88
CA ASN A 233 91.97 16.00 -34.75
C ASN A 233 90.45 15.84 -34.97
N VAL A 234 89.78 16.85 -35.54
CA VAL A 234 88.37 16.74 -35.97
C VAL A 234 88.20 15.64 -37.02
N ARG A 235 89.02 15.64 -38.07
CA ARG A 235 89.01 14.62 -39.13
C ARG A 235 89.24 13.20 -38.60
N LEU A 236 90.20 13.04 -37.69
CA LEU A 236 90.50 11.75 -37.04
C LEU A 236 89.36 11.31 -36.12
N ASN A 237 88.69 12.24 -35.43
CA ASN A 237 87.49 11.93 -34.64
C ASN A 237 86.29 11.53 -35.51
N GLU A 238 86.13 12.11 -36.70
CA GLU A 238 85.12 11.68 -37.66
C GLU A 238 85.42 10.27 -38.19
N ALA A 239 86.64 10.01 -38.64
CA ALA A 239 87.09 8.67 -39.04
C ALA A 239 86.90 7.64 -37.90
N LEU A 240 87.25 8.00 -36.67
CA LEU A 240 87.04 7.17 -35.48
C LEU A 240 85.55 6.89 -35.24
N LYS A 241 84.65 7.88 -35.38
CA LYS A 241 83.19 7.67 -35.28
C LYS A 241 82.66 6.73 -36.36
N TYR A 242 83.21 6.76 -37.58
CA TYR A 242 82.86 5.79 -38.63
C TYR A 242 83.36 4.38 -38.28
N HIS A 243 84.62 4.23 -37.83
CA HIS A 243 85.18 2.94 -37.45
C HIS A 243 84.53 2.34 -36.19
N ILE A 244 84.07 3.16 -35.23
CA ILE A 244 83.28 2.70 -34.08
C ILE A 244 81.96 2.11 -34.57
N LYS A 245 81.20 2.82 -35.42
CA LYS A 245 79.93 2.30 -35.98
C LYS A 245 80.12 1.01 -36.78
N GLU A 246 81.17 0.94 -37.60
CA GLU A 246 81.49 -0.29 -38.34
C GLU A 246 81.85 -1.43 -37.40
N SER A 247 82.64 -1.16 -36.35
CA SER A 247 82.96 -2.14 -35.30
C SER A 247 81.71 -2.61 -34.54
N GLU A 248 80.77 -1.71 -34.21
CA GLU A 248 79.49 -2.05 -33.58
C GLU A 248 78.62 -2.94 -34.49
N LEU A 249 78.55 -2.64 -35.79
CA LEU A 249 77.84 -3.46 -36.78
C LEU A 249 78.49 -4.83 -36.97
N LEU A 250 79.82 -4.89 -37.08
CA LEU A 250 80.58 -6.13 -37.18
C LEU A 250 80.46 -6.97 -35.90
N GLN A 251 80.44 -6.35 -34.72
CA GLN A 251 80.20 -7.03 -33.44
C GLN A 251 78.76 -7.54 -33.34
N MET A 252 77.76 -6.79 -33.80
CA MET A 252 76.38 -7.28 -33.90
C MET A 252 76.26 -8.48 -34.83
N LEU A 253 76.91 -8.44 -36.00
CA LEU A 253 76.96 -9.56 -36.95
C LEU A 253 77.69 -10.77 -36.36
N ALA A 254 78.86 -10.58 -35.74
CA ALA A 254 79.61 -11.63 -35.05
C ALA A 254 78.78 -12.29 -33.94
N ASN A 255 78.10 -11.48 -33.11
CA ASN A 255 77.20 -11.96 -32.07
C ASN A 255 75.96 -12.71 -32.63
N SER A 256 75.50 -12.39 -33.84
CA SER A 256 74.43 -13.16 -34.52
C SER A 256 74.97 -14.49 -35.03
N MET A 257 76.10 -14.46 -35.76
CA MET A 257 76.78 -15.65 -36.27
C MET A 257 77.21 -16.61 -35.15
N GLU A 258 77.55 -16.10 -33.96
CA GLU A 258 77.86 -16.93 -32.79
C GLU A 258 76.61 -17.57 -32.18
N LYS A 259 75.48 -16.85 -32.10
CA LYS A 259 74.19 -17.45 -31.69
C LYS A 259 73.73 -18.52 -32.67
N GLU A 260 73.88 -18.30 -33.97
CA GLU A 260 73.56 -19.29 -35.02
C GLU A 260 74.50 -20.50 -34.97
N LYS A 261 75.81 -20.30 -34.76
CA LYS A 261 76.74 -21.41 -34.49
C LYS A 261 76.36 -22.20 -33.24
N ALA A 262 75.92 -21.53 -32.18
CA ALA A 262 75.47 -22.17 -30.95
C ALA A 262 74.18 -22.97 -31.16
N SER A 263 73.18 -22.45 -31.88
CA SER A 263 71.96 -23.20 -32.19
C SER A 263 72.26 -24.40 -33.10
N LEU A 264 73.06 -24.21 -34.17
CA LEU A 264 73.47 -25.30 -35.05
C LEU A 264 74.30 -26.38 -34.32
N ALA A 265 75.07 -26.02 -33.30
CA ALA A 265 75.77 -26.97 -32.44
C ALA A 265 74.79 -27.76 -31.52
N LEU A 266 73.75 -27.11 -30.98
CA LEU A 266 72.70 -27.78 -30.22
C LEU A 266 71.85 -28.71 -31.11
N ASP A 267 71.50 -28.28 -32.32
CA ASP A 267 70.79 -29.08 -33.31
C ASP A 267 71.63 -30.29 -33.75
N LYS A 268 72.92 -30.09 -34.05
CA LYS A 268 73.85 -31.18 -34.34
C LYS A 268 73.93 -32.18 -33.18
N ASN A 269 74.08 -31.73 -31.94
CA ASN A 269 74.12 -32.60 -30.77
C ASN A 269 72.81 -33.39 -30.59
N THR A 270 71.66 -32.73 -30.82
CA THR A 270 70.33 -33.34 -30.76
C THR A 270 70.14 -34.39 -31.85
N LEU A 271 70.59 -34.10 -33.08
CA LEU A 271 70.59 -35.05 -34.20
C LEU A 271 71.55 -36.22 -33.96
N GLU A 272 72.74 -35.99 -33.42
CA GLU A 272 73.67 -37.07 -33.04
C GLU A 272 73.08 -37.97 -31.95
N LEU A 273 72.40 -37.42 -30.94
CA LEU A 273 71.70 -38.19 -29.92
C LEU A 273 70.51 -38.96 -30.52
N MET A 274 69.75 -38.36 -31.44
CA MET A 274 68.67 -39.02 -32.15
C MET A 274 69.20 -40.17 -33.04
N VAL A 275 70.30 -39.96 -33.77
CA VAL A 275 70.95 -40.99 -34.59
C VAL A 275 71.52 -42.11 -33.71
N LYS A 276 72.15 -41.80 -32.57
CA LYS A 276 72.61 -42.82 -31.60
C LYS A 276 71.44 -43.62 -31.02
N LYS A 277 70.31 -42.97 -30.67
CA LYS A 277 69.08 -43.63 -30.23
C LYS A 277 68.47 -44.50 -31.32
N ASN A 278 68.35 -43.99 -32.55
CA ASN A 278 67.78 -44.72 -33.69
C ASN A 278 68.69 -45.90 -34.09
N ALA A 279 70.02 -45.76 -34.02
CA ALA A 279 70.96 -46.85 -34.23
C ALA A 279 70.84 -47.93 -33.15
N ALA A 280 70.71 -47.55 -31.87
CA ALA A 280 70.46 -48.49 -30.77
C ALA A 280 69.09 -49.19 -30.90
N GLN A 281 68.05 -48.46 -31.31
CA GLN A 281 66.72 -49.02 -31.60
C GLN A 281 66.76 -49.97 -32.81
N MET A 282 67.47 -49.62 -33.89
CA MET A 282 67.71 -50.49 -35.04
C MET A 282 68.56 -51.71 -34.67
N GLN A 283 69.51 -51.60 -33.72
CA GLN A 283 70.24 -52.76 -33.20
C GLN A 283 69.35 -53.66 -32.34
N ALA A 284 68.50 -53.10 -31.48
CA ALA A 284 67.52 -53.86 -30.70
C ALA A 284 66.50 -54.56 -31.62
N GLN A 285 65.96 -53.85 -32.61
CA GLN A 285 65.10 -54.40 -33.66
C GLN A 285 65.84 -55.42 -34.52
N ASN A 286 67.13 -55.25 -34.83
CA ASN A 286 67.92 -56.28 -35.53
C ASN A 286 68.23 -57.50 -34.65
N GLN A 287 68.30 -57.36 -33.33
CA GLN A 287 68.39 -58.49 -32.39
C GLN A 287 67.04 -59.20 -32.20
N GLU A 288 65.93 -58.47 -32.26
CA GLU A 288 64.59 -59.05 -32.26
C GLU A 288 64.28 -59.70 -33.61
N LEU A 289 64.65 -59.07 -34.72
CA LEU A 289 64.66 -59.67 -36.06
C LEU A 289 65.67 -60.79 -36.20
N SER A 290 66.76 -60.87 -35.42
CA SER A 290 67.66 -62.04 -35.45
C SER A 290 67.13 -63.18 -34.57
N LYS A 291 66.40 -62.91 -33.50
CA LYS A 291 65.62 -63.92 -32.75
C LYS A 291 64.43 -64.42 -33.57
N LEU A 292 63.70 -63.52 -34.22
CA LEU A 292 62.63 -63.86 -35.15
C LEU A 292 63.18 -64.56 -36.38
N ARG A 293 64.33 -64.15 -36.94
CA ARG A 293 65.03 -64.91 -37.99
C ARG A 293 65.62 -66.21 -37.51
N ALA A 294 66.03 -66.38 -36.25
CA ALA A 294 66.43 -67.70 -35.74
C ALA A 294 65.21 -68.62 -35.55
N LYS A 295 64.05 -68.04 -35.22
CA LYS A 295 62.77 -68.75 -35.14
C LYS A 295 62.17 -69.01 -36.53
N VAL A 296 62.42 -68.14 -37.49
CA VAL A 296 62.00 -68.23 -38.88
C VAL A 296 62.95 -69.16 -39.63
N THR A 297 64.28 -69.15 -39.42
CA THR A 297 65.22 -70.19 -39.89
C THR A 297 65.01 -71.54 -39.20
N TYR A 298 64.41 -71.59 -38.01
CA TYR A 298 63.91 -72.85 -37.42
C TYR A 298 62.62 -73.34 -38.11
N LEU A 299 61.74 -72.42 -38.52
CA LEU A 299 60.54 -72.72 -39.31
C LEU A 299 60.85 -72.93 -40.81
N GLU A 300 61.97 -72.44 -41.30
CA GLU A 300 62.50 -72.56 -42.67
C GLU A 300 63.41 -73.80 -42.75
N GLN A 301 64.14 -74.18 -41.70
CA GLN A 301 64.60 -75.57 -41.56
C GLN A 301 63.42 -76.57 -41.46
N ALA A 302 62.17 -76.08 -41.39
CA ALA A 302 60.93 -76.83 -41.60
C ALA A 302 60.10 -76.40 -42.85
N LEU A 303 60.57 -75.47 -43.70
CA LEU A 303 59.85 -74.94 -44.88
C LEU A 303 60.77 -74.59 -46.08
N GLU A 304 61.93 -73.95 -45.83
CA GLU A 304 63.14 -73.85 -46.68
C GLU A 304 63.85 -75.22 -46.86
N LEU A 305 63.04 -76.27 -46.96
CA LEU A 305 63.17 -77.27 -48.03
C LEU A 305 62.79 -76.67 -49.41
N LYS A 306 62.63 -75.34 -49.47
CA LYS A 306 62.31 -74.44 -50.58
C LYS A 306 62.95 -73.04 -50.41
N GLU A 307 64.13 -72.84 -51.03
CA GLU A 307 64.65 -71.59 -51.63
C GLU A 307 64.68 -70.29 -50.78
N GLU A 308 65.85 -69.89 -50.24
CA GLU A 308 66.89 -69.01 -50.83
C GLU A 308 66.45 -67.68 -51.52
N GLY A 309 67.01 -66.52 -51.10
CA GLY A 309 67.07 -65.29 -51.92
C GLY A 309 67.22 -63.92 -51.20
N PRO A 310 68.30 -63.11 -51.44
CA PRO A 310 68.54 -61.84 -50.71
C PRO A 310 68.78 -60.56 -51.57
N GLY A 311 68.70 -59.35 -50.95
CA GLY A 311 69.49 -58.18 -51.42
C GLY A 311 69.01 -56.74 -51.10
N ARG A 312 69.98 -55.87 -50.72
CA ARG A 312 70.13 -54.37 -50.90
C ARG A 312 68.94 -53.41 -50.59
N GLY A 313 69.12 -52.10 -50.33
CA GLY A 313 70.32 -51.30 -49.99
C GLY A 313 70.36 -49.89 -50.61
N GLY A 314 70.17 -48.81 -49.80
CA GLY A 314 70.52 -47.42 -50.18
C GLY A 314 69.64 -46.30 -49.58
N GLU A 315 70.23 -45.21 -49.07
CA GLU A 315 69.55 -43.96 -48.68
C GLU A 315 70.47 -42.72 -48.80
N LYS A 316 70.19 -41.78 -49.73
CA LYS A 316 70.77 -40.41 -49.74
C LYS A 316 69.86 -39.31 -50.33
N GLU A 317 68.54 -39.51 -50.35
CA GLU A 317 67.58 -38.64 -51.07
C GLU A 317 66.69 -37.77 -50.15
N LYS A 318 66.72 -38.02 -48.82
CA LYS A 318 65.69 -37.53 -47.88
C LYS A 318 65.82 -36.07 -47.40
N THR A 319 66.94 -35.38 -47.66
CA THR A 319 67.21 -34.07 -47.03
C THR A 319 66.69 -32.86 -47.80
N LEU A 320 66.55 -32.93 -49.12
CA LEU A 320 66.13 -31.77 -49.93
C LEU A 320 64.62 -31.47 -49.83
N VAL A 321 63.81 -32.49 -49.52
CA VAL A 321 62.34 -32.41 -49.44
C VAL A 321 61.85 -31.79 -48.11
N SER A 322 62.69 -31.76 -47.07
CA SER A 322 62.25 -31.39 -45.71
C SER A 322 62.07 -29.88 -45.47
N ILE A 323 62.71 -29.01 -46.27
CA ILE A 323 62.67 -27.54 -46.05
C ILE A 323 61.36 -26.92 -46.57
N PRO A 324 60.84 -27.28 -47.77
CA PRO A 324 59.53 -26.81 -48.21
C PRO A 324 58.38 -27.22 -47.27
N ALA A 325 58.44 -28.43 -46.70
CA ALA A 325 57.39 -28.96 -45.82
C ALA A 325 57.13 -28.05 -44.60
N GLY A 326 58.17 -27.62 -43.89
CA GLY A 326 58.03 -26.74 -42.72
C GLY A 326 57.47 -25.35 -43.02
N GLN A 327 57.61 -24.85 -44.26
CA GLN A 327 56.96 -23.59 -44.68
C GLN A 327 55.46 -23.81 -44.92
N VAL A 328 55.06 -24.93 -45.52
CA VAL A 328 53.65 -25.30 -45.71
C VAL A 328 52.97 -25.50 -44.35
N GLU A 329 53.60 -26.21 -43.42
CA GLU A 329 53.09 -26.42 -42.04
C GLU A 329 52.86 -25.08 -41.31
N LEU A 330 53.77 -24.11 -41.45
CA LEU A 330 53.60 -22.78 -40.86
C LEU A 330 52.45 -21.98 -41.49
N GLU A 331 52.20 -22.12 -42.79
CA GLU A 331 51.01 -21.54 -43.42
C GLU A 331 49.73 -22.23 -42.98
N GLU A 332 49.72 -23.56 -42.87
CA GLU A 332 48.57 -24.33 -42.39
C GLU A 332 48.22 -23.97 -40.93
N LEU A 333 49.20 -23.86 -40.04
CA LEU A 333 48.99 -23.40 -38.66
C LEU A 333 48.42 -21.97 -38.62
N ARG A 334 48.87 -21.06 -39.49
CA ARG A 334 48.29 -19.70 -39.62
C ARG A 334 46.85 -19.74 -40.15
N ARG A 335 46.54 -20.60 -41.13
CA ARG A 335 45.17 -20.82 -41.64
C ARG A 335 44.27 -21.38 -40.54
N VAL A 336 44.74 -22.36 -39.76
CA VAL A 336 44.00 -22.97 -38.64
C VAL A 336 43.74 -21.94 -37.53
N LEU A 337 44.72 -21.11 -37.15
CA LEU A 337 44.51 -20.03 -36.19
C LEU A 337 43.43 -19.05 -36.67
N SER A 338 43.49 -18.60 -37.93
CA SER A 338 42.46 -17.74 -38.51
C SER A 338 41.07 -18.40 -38.56
N MET A 339 40.99 -19.73 -38.76
CA MET A 339 39.73 -20.48 -38.63
C MET A 339 39.21 -20.44 -37.19
N ARG A 340 40.06 -20.70 -36.19
CA ARG A 340 39.68 -20.67 -34.76
C ARG A 340 39.29 -19.27 -34.29
N GLU A 341 39.90 -18.21 -34.81
CA GLU A 341 39.49 -16.82 -34.54
C GLU A 341 38.09 -16.52 -35.08
N ARG A 342 37.76 -17.00 -36.29
CA ARG A 342 36.43 -16.87 -36.89
C ARG A 342 35.39 -17.72 -36.18
N GLU A 343 35.74 -18.94 -35.74
CA GLU A 343 34.90 -19.74 -34.85
C GLU A 343 34.64 -19.03 -33.52
N LEU A 344 35.68 -18.47 -32.87
CA LEU A 344 35.53 -17.67 -31.64
C LEU A 344 34.66 -16.43 -31.87
N GLY A 345 34.75 -15.79 -33.04
CA GLY A 345 33.84 -14.71 -33.46
C GLY A 345 32.39 -15.18 -33.59
N ASN A 346 32.16 -16.38 -34.12
CA ASN A 346 30.83 -16.99 -34.21
C ASN A 346 30.28 -17.36 -32.82
N VAL A 347 31.09 -17.98 -31.96
CA VAL A 347 30.71 -18.32 -30.57
C VAL A 347 30.41 -17.05 -29.76
N LYS A 348 31.21 -15.98 -29.90
CA LYS A 348 30.94 -14.69 -29.25
C LYS A 348 29.60 -14.11 -29.71
N ARG A 349 29.33 -14.06 -31.02
CA ARG A 349 28.04 -13.57 -31.56
C ARG A 349 26.85 -14.40 -31.08
N LEU A 350 26.98 -15.73 -31.06
CA LEU A 350 25.94 -16.63 -30.55
C LEU A 350 25.70 -16.43 -29.03
N ALA A 351 26.76 -16.30 -28.24
CA ALA A 351 26.66 -16.02 -26.81
C ALA A 351 26.01 -14.66 -26.52
N SER A 352 26.37 -13.60 -27.26
CA SER A 352 25.70 -12.30 -27.18
C SER A 352 24.22 -12.39 -27.53
N GLY A 353 23.86 -13.14 -28.58
CA GLY A 353 22.46 -13.39 -28.96
C GLY A 353 21.66 -14.11 -27.86
N ILE A 354 22.24 -15.16 -27.26
CA ILE A 354 21.62 -15.90 -26.15
C ILE A 354 21.43 -14.99 -24.91
N VAL A 355 22.42 -14.14 -24.59
CA VAL A 355 22.31 -13.18 -23.49
C VAL A 355 21.22 -12.14 -23.79
N GLN A 356 21.17 -11.58 -25.00
CA GLN A 356 20.13 -10.61 -25.38
C GLN A 356 18.72 -11.23 -25.34
N GLN A 357 18.53 -12.41 -25.91
CA GLN A 357 17.26 -13.15 -25.85
C GLN A 357 16.84 -13.43 -24.40
N ARG A 358 17.79 -13.77 -23.53
CA ARG A 358 17.54 -13.92 -22.09
C ARG A 358 17.11 -12.58 -21.44
N THR A 359 17.78 -11.47 -21.73
CA THR A 359 17.43 -10.15 -21.17
C THR A 359 16.05 -9.67 -21.67
N GLU A 360 15.72 -9.88 -22.93
CA GLU A 360 14.40 -9.57 -23.50
C GLU A 360 13.29 -10.40 -22.84
N MET A 361 13.57 -11.69 -22.60
CA MET A 361 12.68 -12.61 -21.90
C MET A 361 12.52 -12.26 -20.42
N GLU A 362 13.60 -11.92 -19.71
CA GLU A 362 13.56 -11.46 -18.31
C GLU A 362 12.78 -10.14 -18.18
N ARG A 363 12.97 -9.20 -19.11
CA ARG A 363 12.17 -7.96 -19.20
C ARG A 363 10.68 -8.28 -19.38
N PHE A 364 10.32 -9.13 -20.32
CA PHE A 364 8.93 -9.55 -20.55
C PHE A 364 8.29 -10.16 -19.28
N PHE A 365 9.02 -11.02 -18.55
CA PHE A 365 8.51 -11.57 -17.28
C PHE A 365 8.38 -10.52 -16.18
N HIS A 366 9.24 -9.50 -16.13
CA HIS A 366 9.09 -8.38 -15.20
C HIS A 366 7.90 -7.48 -15.56
N GLU A 367 7.68 -7.20 -16.85
CA GLU A 367 6.53 -6.44 -17.36
C GLU A 367 5.20 -7.19 -17.08
N ALA A 368 5.13 -8.49 -17.37
CA ALA A 368 3.97 -9.32 -17.05
C ALA A 368 3.70 -9.39 -15.53
N LEU A 369 4.75 -9.50 -14.70
CA LEU A 369 4.62 -9.44 -13.25
C LEU A 369 4.25 -8.06 -12.70
N ALA A 370 4.45 -6.97 -13.46
CA ALA A 370 3.96 -5.64 -13.11
C ALA A 370 2.47 -5.53 -13.43
N GLN A 371 2.08 -5.86 -14.68
CA GLN A 371 0.68 -5.87 -15.14
C GLN A 371 -0.23 -6.71 -14.23
N VAL A 372 0.19 -7.92 -13.86
CA VAL A 372 -0.59 -8.78 -12.96
C VAL A 372 -0.74 -8.17 -11.55
N LYS A 373 0.25 -7.43 -11.03
CA LYS A 373 0.11 -6.74 -9.74
C LYS A 373 -0.84 -5.55 -9.84
N GLU A 374 -0.78 -4.79 -10.93
CA GLU A 374 -1.71 -3.70 -11.20
C GLU A 374 -3.14 -4.24 -11.26
N GLU A 375 -3.38 -5.31 -12.02
CA GLU A 375 -4.67 -6.00 -12.10
C GLU A 375 -5.15 -6.56 -10.74
N ILE A 376 -4.25 -7.12 -9.92
CA ILE A 376 -4.57 -7.50 -8.52
C ILE A 376 -5.05 -6.28 -7.72
N THR A 377 -4.41 -5.11 -7.83
CA THR A 377 -4.85 -3.92 -7.10
C THR A 377 -6.15 -3.35 -7.65
N ALA A 378 -6.33 -3.35 -8.98
CA ALA A 378 -7.54 -2.89 -9.66
C ALA A 378 -8.74 -3.75 -9.28
N THR A 379 -8.67 -5.07 -9.50
CA THR A 379 -9.75 -6.03 -9.18
C THR A 379 -10.06 -6.07 -7.69
N ARG A 380 -9.07 -5.99 -6.78
CA ARG A 380 -9.34 -5.86 -5.34
C ARG A 380 -10.08 -4.57 -5.00
N SER A 381 -9.74 -3.44 -5.63
CA SER A 381 -10.43 -2.17 -5.40
C SER A 381 -11.89 -2.21 -5.90
N GLN A 382 -12.12 -2.82 -7.07
CA GLN A 382 -13.43 -3.02 -7.67
C GLN A 382 -14.28 -3.97 -6.81
N TYR A 383 -13.79 -5.16 -6.50
CA TYR A 383 -14.47 -6.15 -5.64
C TYR A 383 -14.86 -5.56 -4.28
N LYS A 384 -13.98 -4.77 -3.64
CA LYS A 384 -14.30 -4.09 -2.38
C LYS A 384 -15.46 -3.08 -2.53
N LYS A 385 -15.48 -2.32 -3.62
CA LYS A 385 -16.52 -1.33 -3.94
C LYS A 385 -17.85 -2.01 -4.25
N GLU A 386 -17.84 -3.07 -5.05
CA GLU A 386 -19.01 -3.84 -5.45
C GLU A 386 -19.60 -4.63 -4.28
N ALA A 387 -18.78 -5.30 -3.48
CA ALA A 387 -19.22 -5.98 -2.26
C ALA A 387 -19.88 -5.01 -1.27
N LEU A 388 -19.40 -3.76 -1.18
CA LEU A 388 -20.00 -2.71 -0.35
C LEU A 388 -21.35 -2.26 -0.91
N GLN A 389 -21.44 -2.04 -2.22
CA GLN A 389 -22.68 -1.68 -2.90
C GLN A 389 -23.73 -2.80 -2.80
N ALA A 390 -23.33 -4.06 -2.99
CA ALA A 390 -24.18 -5.23 -2.86
C ALA A 390 -24.68 -5.44 -1.42
N TYR A 391 -23.81 -5.23 -0.42
CA TYR A 391 -24.20 -5.25 1.00
C TYR A 391 -25.20 -4.13 1.32
N HIS A 392 -24.94 -2.89 0.90
CA HIS A 392 -25.89 -1.77 1.05
C HIS A 392 -27.18 -1.93 0.22
N ARG A 393 -27.17 -2.74 -0.85
CA ARG A 393 -28.39 -3.08 -1.60
C ARG A 393 -29.23 -4.10 -0.83
N ARG A 394 -28.63 -5.22 -0.41
CA ARG A 394 -29.29 -6.24 0.44
C ARG A 394 -29.82 -5.65 1.75
N LEU A 395 -29.08 -4.73 2.36
CA LEU A 395 -29.50 -4.04 3.58
C LEU A 395 -30.78 -3.23 3.34
N ARG A 396 -30.87 -2.45 2.25
CA ARG A 396 -32.09 -1.71 1.87
C ARG A 396 -33.25 -2.63 1.47
N GLU A 397 -32.96 -3.72 0.76
CA GLU A 397 -33.95 -4.75 0.40
C GLU A 397 -34.55 -5.40 1.66
N ALA A 398 -33.74 -5.63 2.70
CA ALA A 398 -34.18 -6.14 4.01
C ALA A 398 -34.96 -5.09 4.84
N THR A 399 -34.51 -3.84 4.89
CA THR A 399 -35.27 -2.74 5.51
C THR A 399 -36.64 -2.54 4.85
N ALA A 400 -36.76 -2.80 3.55
CA ALA A 400 -38.02 -2.80 2.81
C ALA A 400 -38.86 -4.08 2.98
N GLY A 401 -38.49 -4.98 3.90
CA GLY A 401 -39.22 -6.22 4.21
C GLY A 401 -39.11 -7.32 3.16
N LYS A 402 -38.31 -7.14 2.10
CA LYS A 402 -38.27 -8.08 0.94
C LYS A 402 -37.34 -9.27 1.15
N GLN A 403 -36.39 -9.16 2.08
CA GLN A 403 -35.39 -10.20 2.39
C GLN A 403 -35.03 -10.17 3.88
N LYS A 404 -34.33 -11.19 4.37
CA LYS A 404 -33.72 -11.17 5.72
C LYS A 404 -32.48 -10.27 5.72
N PHE A 405 -32.18 -9.64 6.87
CA PHE A 405 -31.00 -8.80 7.01
C PHE A 405 -29.69 -9.58 6.74
N PRO A 406 -28.76 -9.03 5.95
CA PRO A 406 -27.47 -9.68 5.69
C PRO A 406 -26.59 -9.71 6.95
N PRO A 407 -25.81 -10.78 7.19
CA PRO A 407 -24.84 -10.81 8.29
C PRO A 407 -23.83 -9.65 8.20
N ILE A 408 -23.49 -9.06 9.36
CA ILE A 408 -22.55 -7.94 9.44
C ILE A 408 -21.23 -8.32 8.78
N ARG A 409 -20.78 -7.49 7.82
CA ARG A 409 -19.57 -7.70 7.02
C ARG A 409 -18.68 -6.47 7.06
N THR A 410 -17.37 -6.67 7.21
CA THR A 410 -16.41 -5.58 7.42
C THR A 410 -15.61 -5.25 6.16
N PHE A 411 -15.32 -3.95 6.01
CA PHE A 411 -14.63 -3.36 4.85
C PHE A 411 -13.30 -2.68 5.24
N ARG A 412 -12.87 -2.87 6.50
CA ARG A 412 -11.58 -2.43 7.06
C ARG A 412 -10.81 -3.68 7.50
N LYS A 413 -9.49 -3.72 7.28
CA LYS A 413 -8.66 -4.85 7.73
C LYS A 413 -8.49 -4.74 9.26
N GLY A 414 -8.96 -5.74 10.00
CA GLY A 414 -8.87 -5.79 11.46
C GLY A 414 -8.77 -7.24 11.95
N PRO A 415 -7.93 -7.53 12.98
CA PRO A 415 -7.52 -8.89 13.30
C PRO A 415 -8.62 -9.78 13.92
N HIS A 416 -9.69 -9.19 14.45
CA HIS A 416 -10.77 -9.91 15.14
C HIS A 416 -12.06 -10.01 14.31
N SER A 417 -11.99 -9.89 12.97
CA SER A 417 -13.18 -9.85 12.11
C SER A 417 -13.45 -11.18 11.40
N THR A 418 -14.51 -11.88 11.81
CA THR A 418 -14.91 -13.20 11.31
C THR A 418 -15.55 -13.17 9.90
N ASN A 419 -16.06 -12.01 9.46
CA ASN A 419 -16.66 -11.82 8.13
C ASN A 419 -16.13 -10.53 7.51
N SER A 420 -14.97 -10.63 6.87
CA SER A 420 -14.25 -9.51 6.27
C SER A 420 -14.09 -9.71 4.77
N VAL A 421 -14.29 -8.65 3.98
CA VAL A 421 -14.01 -8.68 2.52
C VAL A 421 -12.57 -9.07 2.21
N TYR A 422 -11.63 -8.81 3.14
CA TYR A 422 -10.24 -9.22 2.98
C TYR A 422 -10.04 -10.73 3.10
N SER A 423 -10.92 -11.45 3.82
CA SER A 423 -10.87 -12.92 3.91
C SER A 423 -11.21 -13.58 2.58
N ASP A 424 -12.15 -13.02 1.81
CA ASP A 424 -12.45 -13.45 0.45
C ASP A 424 -11.25 -13.21 -0.49
N MET A 425 -10.58 -12.06 -0.40
CA MET A 425 -9.37 -11.76 -1.17
C MET A 425 -8.21 -12.70 -0.82
N GLU A 426 -8.06 -13.03 0.47
CA GLU A 426 -7.07 -14.01 0.95
C GLU A 426 -7.46 -15.46 0.60
N ALA A 427 -8.72 -15.74 0.30
CA ALA A 427 -9.18 -17.02 -0.25
C ALA A 427 -8.95 -17.12 -1.76
N ALA A 428 -9.15 -16.04 -2.53
CA ALA A 428 -8.84 -15.97 -3.96
C ALA A 428 -7.34 -16.14 -4.28
N ALA A 429 -6.48 -15.91 -3.28
CA ALA A 429 -5.04 -16.17 -3.34
C ALA A 429 -4.62 -17.62 -2.97
N ARG A 430 -5.56 -18.47 -2.51
CA ARG A 430 -5.28 -19.88 -2.21
C ARG A 430 -5.43 -20.73 -3.46
N TRP A 431 -4.70 -21.83 -3.53
CA TRP A 431 -4.85 -22.80 -4.62
C TRP A 431 -6.10 -23.66 -4.39
N THR A 432 -7.08 -23.55 -5.29
CA THR A 432 -8.40 -24.19 -5.19
C THR A 432 -8.55 -25.45 -6.06
N HIS A 433 -7.62 -25.69 -6.98
CA HIS A 433 -7.68 -26.79 -7.95
C HIS A 433 -6.97 -28.04 -7.40
N GLN A 434 -7.49 -29.23 -7.71
CA GLN A 434 -6.89 -30.48 -7.22
C GLN A 434 -5.60 -30.84 -7.98
N PRO A 435 -4.59 -31.45 -7.33
CA PRO A 435 -3.41 -31.94 -8.03
C PRO A 435 -3.80 -32.97 -9.10
N GLY A 436 -3.55 -32.65 -10.36
CA GLY A 436 -3.87 -33.51 -11.51
C GLY A 436 -5.07 -33.07 -12.37
N SER A 437 -5.85 -32.06 -11.95
CA SER A 437 -6.80 -31.42 -12.87
C SER A 437 -6.06 -30.62 -13.94
N GLN A 438 -6.50 -30.69 -15.20
CA GLN A 438 -6.16 -29.66 -16.18
C GLN A 438 -6.79 -28.34 -15.73
N VAL A 439 -6.00 -27.27 -15.74
CA VAL A 439 -6.42 -25.90 -15.37
C VAL A 439 -5.86 -24.98 -16.43
N GLU A 440 -6.73 -24.25 -17.11
CA GLU A 440 -6.29 -23.30 -18.13
C GLU A 440 -5.93 -21.95 -17.49
N VAL A 441 -5.09 -21.17 -18.20
CA VAL A 441 -4.65 -19.86 -17.68
C VAL A 441 -5.83 -18.88 -17.56
N THR A 442 -6.93 -19.12 -18.28
CA THR A 442 -8.21 -18.41 -18.12
C THR A 442 -8.78 -18.55 -16.70
N ASP A 443 -8.71 -19.75 -16.12
CA ASP A 443 -9.48 -20.15 -14.94
C ASP A 443 -8.89 -19.62 -13.63
N LEU A 444 -7.62 -19.23 -13.67
CA LEU A 444 -6.86 -18.75 -12.53
C LEU A 444 -7.24 -17.32 -12.14
N THR A 445 -7.32 -17.03 -10.84
CA THR A 445 -7.38 -15.65 -10.33
C THR A 445 -6.09 -14.88 -10.66
N TRP A 446 -6.11 -13.55 -10.64
CA TRP A 446 -4.89 -12.77 -10.87
C TRP A 446 -3.82 -13.06 -9.80
N GLU A 447 -4.22 -13.30 -8.54
CA GLU A 447 -3.31 -13.79 -7.49
C GLU A 447 -2.67 -15.14 -7.80
N GLN A 448 -3.42 -16.09 -8.35
CA GLN A 448 -2.89 -17.39 -8.77
C GLN A 448 -1.97 -17.23 -10.00
N LYS A 449 -2.32 -16.36 -10.95
CA LYS A 449 -1.46 -15.98 -12.09
C LYS A 449 -0.13 -15.39 -11.63
N GLU A 450 -0.12 -14.53 -10.60
CA GLU A 450 1.13 -13.99 -10.04
C GLU A 450 2.01 -15.10 -9.44
N GLN A 451 1.42 -16.06 -8.73
CA GLN A 451 2.14 -17.21 -8.17
C GLN A 451 2.75 -18.09 -9.27
N VAL A 452 2.00 -18.37 -10.34
CA VAL A 452 2.49 -19.15 -11.50
C VAL A 452 3.62 -18.40 -12.22
N LEU A 453 3.50 -17.10 -12.48
CA LEU A 453 4.55 -16.31 -13.12
C LEU A 453 5.82 -16.22 -12.25
N ARG A 454 5.68 -16.03 -10.92
CA ARG A 454 6.81 -16.05 -9.97
C ARG A 454 7.52 -17.41 -9.96
N LEU A 455 6.76 -18.51 -9.96
CA LEU A 455 7.31 -19.87 -9.99
C LEU A 455 8.01 -20.18 -11.32
N LEU A 456 7.42 -19.77 -12.44
CA LEU A 456 8.01 -19.91 -13.78
C LEU A 456 9.34 -19.14 -13.89
N PHE A 457 9.36 -17.88 -13.47
CA PHE A 457 10.57 -17.05 -13.45
C PHE A 457 11.67 -17.63 -12.55
N ALA A 458 11.32 -18.16 -11.37
CA ALA A 458 12.27 -18.83 -10.48
C ALA A 458 12.84 -20.12 -11.09
N LYS A 459 11.98 -20.93 -11.73
CA LYS A 459 12.34 -22.18 -12.42
C LYS A 459 13.26 -21.94 -13.61
N MET A 460 12.98 -20.91 -14.40
CA MET A 460 13.83 -20.47 -15.53
C MET A 460 15.21 -19.97 -15.06
N ASN A 461 15.26 -19.27 -13.93
CA ASN A 461 16.51 -18.83 -13.30
C ASN A 461 17.26 -19.96 -12.55
N GLY A 462 16.88 -21.22 -12.75
CA GLY A 462 17.58 -22.39 -12.19
C GLY A 462 17.46 -22.55 -10.68
N GLN A 463 16.60 -21.76 -10.01
CA GLN A 463 16.39 -21.90 -8.58
C GLN A 463 15.58 -23.16 -8.29
N LYS A 464 16.27 -24.23 -7.87
CA LYS A 464 15.63 -25.45 -7.41
C LYS A 464 14.74 -25.15 -6.20
N GLU A 465 13.52 -25.66 -6.22
CA GLU A 465 12.57 -25.59 -5.12
C GLU A 465 13.23 -26.10 -3.82
N ARG A 466 13.43 -25.19 -2.85
CA ARG A 466 13.65 -25.60 -1.46
C ARG A 466 12.37 -26.25 -0.98
N LYS A 467 12.39 -27.58 -0.82
CA LYS A 467 11.27 -28.38 -0.29
C LYS A 467 10.67 -27.70 0.94
N ALA A 468 9.37 -27.40 0.91
CA ALA A 468 8.67 -26.69 1.98
C ALA A 468 8.51 -27.58 3.22
N SER A 469 9.49 -27.54 4.14
CA SER A 469 9.45 -28.30 5.40
C SER A 469 8.84 -27.46 6.53
N ARG A 470 7.51 -27.56 6.68
CA ARG A 470 6.68 -27.07 7.80
C ARG A 470 6.62 -25.55 8.04
N HIS A 471 5.46 -25.13 8.55
CA HIS A 471 5.29 -23.83 9.22
C HIS A 471 6.18 -23.71 10.47
N PRO A 472 6.81 -22.56 10.69
CA PRO A 472 6.85 -21.91 12.00
C PRO A 472 5.56 -21.11 12.21
N ALA A 473 5.07 -21.04 13.45
CA ALA A 473 4.02 -20.10 13.81
C ALA A 473 4.57 -18.66 13.82
N SER A 474 3.68 -17.67 13.70
CA SER A 474 4.07 -16.26 13.86
C SER A 474 4.57 -16.02 15.29
N PRO A 475 5.80 -15.49 15.50
CA PRO A 475 6.12 -14.87 16.77
C PRO A 475 5.27 -13.59 16.89
N ALA A 476 4.67 -13.37 18.06
CA ALA A 476 4.23 -12.04 18.43
C ALA A 476 5.47 -11.28 18.95
N SER A 477 5.69 -10.07 18.45
CA SER A 477 6.63 -9.14 19.06
C SER A 477 5.99 -7.76 19.10
N SER A 478 5.75 -7.28 20.31
CA SER A 478 5.41 -5.90 20.60
C SER A 478 6.69 -5.08 20.68
N GLU A 479 6.83 -4.04 19.85
CA GLU A 479 7.53 -2.85 20.30
C GLU A 479 7.05 -1.58 19.58
N MET A 480 7.55 -0.43 20.04
CA MET A 480 6.80 0.83 20.01
C MET A 480 7.67 1.99 19.50
N LYS A 481 7.12 2.79 18.55
CA LYS A 481 7.26 4.26 18.37
C LYS A 481 7.51 4.72 16.92
N LYS A 482 6.48 5.37 16.37
CA LYS A 482 6.47 6.77 15.84
C LYS A 482 7.14 7.14 14.50
N LEU A 483 6.36 7.91 13.73
CA LEU A 483 6.73 9.00 12.79
C LEU A 483 7.37 8.56 11.44
N ILE A 484 7.11 9.19 10.28
CA ILE A 484 6.46 10.48 9.97
C ILE A 484 5.50 10.38 8.75
N ASP A 485 4.79 11.48 8.50
CA ASP A 485 3.90 11.87 7.37
C ASP A 485 4.44 11.49 5.94
N SER A 486 3.70 11.56 4.82
CA SER A 486 2.84 12.68 4.38
C SER A 486 1.79 12.35 3.29
N ASP A 487 0.95 13.34 3.03
CA ASP A 487 -0.26 13.38 2.19
C ASP A 487 -0.05 13.09 0.68
N ALA A 488 -1.13 12.63 0.04
CA ALA A 488 -1.47 13.02 -1.33
C ALA A 488 -2.99 13.28 -1.40
N ALA A 489 -3.38 14.52 -1.70
CA ALA A 489 -4.77 14.97 -1.57
C ALA A 489 -5.38 15.45 -2.90
N GLY A 490 -6.67 15.15 -3.07
CA GLY A 490 -7.60 15.98 -3.85
C GLY A 490 -7.59 15.86 -5.38
N SER A 491 -8.70 15.36 -5.93
CA SER A 491 -9.41 16.10 -6.97
C SER A 491 -10.89 15.74 -6.97
N MET A 492 -11.76 16.75 -7.10
CA MET A 492 -13.21 16.58 -7.22
C MET A 492 -13.78 17.75 -8.04
N MET A 493 -14.90 17.51 -8.73
CA MET A 493 -15.67 18.50 -9.50
C MET A 493 -14.96 19.17 -10.69
N THR A 494 -15.15 18.57 -11.88
CA THR A 494 -15.75 19.30 -13.00
C THR A 494 -16.39 18.32 -13.97
N ARG A 495 -17.69 18.50 -14.27
CA ARG A 495 -18.39 17.83 -15.39
C ARG A 495 -19.08 18.91 -16.21
N LYS A 496 -18.61 19.12 -17.44
CA LYS A 496 -19.33 19.86 -18.49
C LYS A 496 -19.64 18.86 -19.60
N ALA A 497 -20.89 18.80 -20.04
CA ALA A 497 -21.36 17.79 -20.99
C ALA A 497 -21.15 18.24 -22.43
N LEU A 498 -20.67 17.33 -23.28
CA LEU A 498 -20.83 17.34 -24.73
C LEU A 498 -20.72 15.89 -25.24
N GLN A 499 -21.57 15.52 -26.18
CA GLN A 499 -21.38 14.35 -27.04
C GLN A 499 -20.57 14.78 -28.29
N PRO A 500 -20.14 13.84 -29.14
CA PRO A 500 -21.05 13.35 -30.19
C PRO A 500 -21.03 11.81 -30.38
N SER A 501 -21.87 11.38 -31.32
CA SER A 501 -21.81 10.10 -32.06
C SER A 501 -20.46 9.92 -32.79
N GLY A 502 -20.10 8.74 -33.33
CA GLY A 502 -20.85 7.48 -33.44
C GLY A 502 -20.96 6.99 -34.89
N SER A 503 -20.00 6.17 -35.33
CA SER A 503 -19.93 5.37 -36.57
C SER A 503 -18.69 4.46 -36.43
N SER A 504 -18.69 3.15 -36.73
CA SER A 504 -18.91 2.45 -38.02
C SER A 504 -17.79 2.76 -39.04
N ALA A 505 -17.11 1.79 -39.68
CA ALA A 505 -17.29 0.33 -39.68
C ALA A 505 -16.03 -0.47 -40.16
N SER A 506 -16.19 -1.79 -40.27
CA SER A 506 -15.58 -2.73 -41.24
C SER A 506 -14.06 -3.03 -41.25
N ILE A 507 -13.79 -4.34 -41.15
CA ILE A 507 -12.56 -5.04 -41.59
C ILE A 507 -12.63 -5.25 -43.11
N PRO A 508 -11.50 -5.30 -43.83
CA PRO A 508 -11.26 -6.49 -44.68
C PRO A 508 -9.82 -7.03 -44.57
N ALA A 509 -9.67 -8.35 -44.78
CA ALA A 509 -8.37 -9.03 -44.80
C ALA A 509 -7.93 -9.38 -46.24
N ARG A 510 -6.62 -9.55 -46.49
CA ARG A 510 -6.10 -10.31 -47.65
C ARG A 510 -4.66 -10.81 -47.49
N LEU A 511 -4.50 -12.14 -47.63
CA LEU A 511 -3.35 -12.88 -48.18
C LEU A 511 -3.61 -13.14 -49.69
N PRO A 512 -2.83 -13.90 -50.51
CA PRO A 512 -1.60 -14.73 -50.32
C PRO A 512 -0.36 -14.06 -50.99
N VAL A 513 0.76 -14.65 -51.47
CA VAL A 513 1.24 -15.99 -51.95
C VAL A 513 2.75 -16.06 -51.57
N ALA A 514 3.38 -17.08 -50.97
CA ALA A 514 3.41 -18.55 -51.02
C ALA A 514 4.55 -19.17 -51.89
N GLN A 515 5.50 -19.84 -51.23
CA GLN A 515 6.38 -20.96 -51.69
C GLN A 515 7.14 -21.43 -50.43
N SER A 516 7.15 -22.68 -49.94
CA SER A 516 6.93 -24.05 -50.47
C SER A 516 8.21 -24.81 -50.84
N MET A 517 8.84 -25.42 -49.83
CA MET A 517 9.60 -26.70 -49.86
C MET A 517 9.96 -27.03 -48.40
N ALA A 518 9.95 -28.24 -47.80
CA ALA A 518 9.42 -29.59 -48.05
C ALA A 518 10.47 -30.60 -47.52
N ALA A 519 10.13 -31.37 -46.47
CA ALA A 519 10.89 -32.54 -45.91
C ALA A 519 12.33 -32.26 -45.39
N SER A 520 12.92 -32.92 -44.40
CA SER A 520 12.57 -34.00 -43.44
C SER A 520 13.47 -33.84 -42.18
N GLY A 521 13.43 -34.61 -41.08
CA GLY A 521 12.64 -35.79 -40.68
C GLY A 521 13.49 -36.74 -39.79
N GLY A 522 12.96 -37.20 -38.65
CA GLY A 522 13.72 -37.90 -37.58
C GLY A 522 14.08 -36.96 -36.43
N VAL A 523 13.77 -37.15 -35.12
CA VAL A 523 13.44 -38.30 -34.23
C VAL A 523 14.67 -38.97 -33.59
N GLU A 524 14.65 -39.00 -32.24
CA GLU A 524 15.50 -39.76 -31.29
C GLU A 524 17.02 -39.50 -31.32
N ASP A 525 17.81 -39.88 -30.31
CA ASP A 525 17.74 -39.81 -28.83
C ASP A 525 19.11 -40.31 -28.35
N TRP A 526 19.81 -39.65 -27.42
CA TRP A 526 20.97 -40.27 -26.76
C TRP A 526 21.22 -39.79 -25.32
N HIS A 527 21.54 -40.76 -24.48
CA HIS A 527 21.54 -40.66 -23.03
C HIS A 527 22.90 -40.30 -22.40
N VAL A 528 22.87 -39.36 -21.45
CA VAL A 528 23.44 -39.49 -20.09
C VAL A 528 24.85 -40.10 -19.92
N ARG A 529 25.87 -39.26 -19.68
CA ARG A 529 26.89 -39.34 -18.58
C ARG A 529 27.95 -38.23 -18.70
N ARG A 530 28.83 -37.94 -17.71
CA ARG A 530 28.73 -37.84 -16.23
C ARG A 530 30.15 -37.47 -15.70
N GLN A 531 30.26 -36.38 -14.92
CA GLN A 531 31.29 -36.07 -13.88
C GLN A 531 32.73 -36.63 -13.97
N ARG A 532 33.72 -35.72 -13.89
CA ARG A 532 34.60 -35.44 -12.70
C ARG A 532 35.39 -34.15 -13.01
N GLN A 533 35.67 -33.23 -12.07
CA GLN A 533 36.71 -33.27 -11.02
C GLN A 533 38.11 -33.64 -11.57
N GLN A 534 39.21 -32.96 -11.23
CA GLN A 534 39.46 -32.08 -10.07
C GLN A 534 40.54 -31.00 -10.33
N THR A 535 40.88 -30.23 -9.29
CA THR A 535 41.89 -29.15 -9.16
C THR A 535 43.34 -29.49 -9.56
N VAL A 536 44.13 -28.47 -9.96
CA VAL A 536 45.58 -28.31 -9.68
C VAL A 536 45.95 -26.81 -9.62
N GLN A 537 47.02 -26.45 -8.88
CA GLN A 537 47.61 -25.09 -8.79
C GLN A 537 48.93 -24.97 -9.58
N THR A 538 49.20 -23.81 -10.18
CA THR A 538 50.56 -23.21 -10.41
C THR A 538 50.33 -21.76 -10.85
N ARG A 539 50.91 -20.67 -10.31
CA ARG A 539 52.26 -20.27 -9.83
C ARG A 539 53.28 -19.92 -10.92
N PHE A 540 53.74 -18.66 -10.82
CA PHE A 540 55.01 -18.07 -11.27
C PHE A 540 55.29 -17.83 -12.77
N ILE A 541 55.43 -16.55 -13.12
CA ILE A 541 56.50 -16.01 -13.98
C ILE A 541 57.19 -14.89 -13.16
N PRO A 542 58.53 -14.79 -13.14
CA PRO A 542 59.25 -13.80 -12.31
C PRO A 542 59.57 -12.50 -13.07
N GLN A 543 59.95 -11.45 -12.32
CA GLN A 543 60.85 -10.40 -12.81
C GLN A 543 61.98 -10.17 -11.81
N MET A 544 63.13 -9.70 -12.31
CA MET A 544 64.37 -9.58 -11.55
C MET A 544 64.57 -8.18 -10.95
N SER A 545 65.21 -8.13 -9.78
CA SER A 545 65.92 -6.95 -9.25
C SER A 545 67.17 -6.65 -10.10
N PHE A 546 67.67 -5.41 -10.19
CA PHE A 546 68.42 -4.62 -9.19
C PHE A 546 68.79 -3.25 -9.84
N PRO A 547 69.53 -2.32 -9.20
CA PRO A 547 69.25 -1.58 -7.96
C PRO A 547 69.25 -0.04 -8.17
N GLN A 548 68.98 0.73 -7.12
CA GLN A 548 69.77 1.96 -6.89
C GLN A 548 70.00 2.22 -5.40
N ASN A 549 70.98 3.08 -5.10
CA ASN A 549 71.66 3.13 -3.80
C ASN A 549 71.22 4.31 -2.92
N ARG A 550 71.31 4.09 -1.59
CA ARG A 550 71.61 5.08 -0.54
C ARG A 550 70.97 6.49 -0.61
N ALA A 551 70.14 6.79 0.38
CA ALA A 551 70.38 7.95 1.24
C ALA A 551 70.03 7.58 2.70
N VAL A 552 70.79 8.11 3.66
CA VAL A 552 70.53 7.93 5.10
C VAL A 552 70.34 9.31 5.70
N PHE A 553 69.25 9.52 6.44
CA PHE A 553 69.18 10.58 7.44
C PHE A 553 68.43 10.11 8.68
N LEU A 554 68.96 10.48 9.85
CA LEU A 554 68.41 10.10 11.15
C LEU A 554 67.35 11.09 11.62
N TRP A 555 66.31 10.60 12.31
CA TRP A 555 65.51 11.46 13.18
C TRP A 555 65.27 10.80 14.54
N SER A 556 65.57 11.55 15.61
CA SER A 556 65.51 11.12 17.01
C SER A 556 65.20 12.34 17.87
N GLY A 557 64.11 12.32 18.67
CA GLY A 557 63.67 13.56 19.34
C GLY A 557 62.50 13.44 20.33
N LYS A 558 62.64 12.58 21.35
CA LYS A 558 61.92 12.55 22.64
C LYS A 558 60.74 13.53 22.91
N LYS A 559 59.60 12.95 23.33
CA LYS A 559 58.50 13.62 24.06
C LYS A 559 58.99 14.49 25.23
N LYS A 560 58.29 15.61 25.52
CA LYS A 560 58.05 16.10 26.90
C LYS A 560 56.81 17.02 26.97
N LYS A 561 55.99 16.84 28.01
CA LYS A 561 54.94 17.79 28.42
C LYS A 561 55.48 18.67 29.56
N LYS A 562 55.09 19.94 29.62
CA LYS A 562 54.77 20.66 30.87
C LYS A 562 53.93 21.92 30.57
N LYS A 563 53.17 22.39 31.56
CA LYS A 563 52.37 23.62 31.51
C LYS A 563 53.23 24.82 31.95
N TYR A 564 52.90 26.04 31.53
CA TYR A 564 52.54 27.17 32.42
C TYR A 564 52.14 28.41 31.61
N THR A 565 51.22 29.19 32.17
CA THR A 565 50.75 30.55 31.79
C THR A 565 50.72 31.39 33.08
N PRO A 566 50.44 32.72 33.09
CA PRO A 566 50.22 33.69 32.00
C PRO A 566 51.12 34.95 32.14
N LEU A 567 50.93 35.99 31.29
CA LEU A 567 50.64 37.40 31.69
C LEU A 567 50.80 38.43 30.54
N ASN A 568 49.86 39.39 30.50
CA ASN A 568 49.90 40.78 29.99
C ASN A 568 50.46 41.13 28.58
N GLY A 569 49.72 42.00 27.86
CA GLY A 569 50.24 42.74 26.70
C GLY A 569 49.16 43.47 25.89
N PHE A 570 48.91 44.74 26.22
CA PHE A 570 47.98 45.67 25.55
C PHE A 570 47.98 45.63 24.00
N LEU A 571 46.81 45.42 23.39
CA LEU A 571 45.97 46.49 22.81
C LEU A 571 44.56 45.99 22.48
#